data_AF-A0A949V4K4-F1
#
_entry.id   AF-A0A949V4K4-F1
#
_cell.length_a   1.000
_cell.length_b   1.000
_cell.length_c   1.000
_cell.angle_alpha   90.00
_cell.angle_beta   90.00
_cell.angle_gamma   90.00
#
_symmetry.space_group_name_H-M   'P 1'
#
loop_
_entity.id
_entity.type
_entity.pdbx_description
1 polymer ?
#
loop_
_entity_poly.entity_id
_entity_poly.type
_entity_poly.pdbx_seq_one_letter_code
_entity_poly.pdbx_strand_id
1 'polypeptide(L)'
;LDLAAIALGLQELKAKPELSGLAINLSASSLEDATFHEKLIALLRTERNAAFRLWLEVAESGALKHLAMFRALCQALKTLGCHVGLEHFGRQFSRIGEL
;
A
#
# COMPACT_ATOMS: atom_id res chain seq x y z
N LEU A 1 -8.70 -2.90 10.25
CA LEU A 1 -7.51 -2.48 11.03
C LEU A 1 -6.58 -1.66 10.15
N ASP A 2 -6.25 -2.15 8.96
CA ASP A 2 -5.31 -1.53 8.01
C ASP A 2 -5.67 -0.08 7.67
N LEU A 3 -6.94 0.24 7.39
CA LEU A 3 -7.33 1.62 7.07
C LEU A 3 -7.06 2.59 8.25
N ALA A 4 -7.23 2.12 9.48
CA ALA A 4 -6.94 2.92 10.67
C ALA A 4 -5.44 3.11 10.84
N ALA A 5 -4.62 2.06 10.60
CA ALA A 5 -3.17 2.18 10.61
C ALA A 5 -2.69 3.20 9.57
N ILE A 6 -3.26 3.17 8.36
CA ILE A 6 -2.95 4.11 7.29
C ILE A 6 -3.34 5.54 7.67
N ALA A 7 -4.53 5.74 8.24
CA ALA A 7 -4.95 7.06 8.71
C ALA A 7 -4.02 7.62 9.79
N LEU A 8 -3.63 6.79 10.77
CA LEU A 8 -2.67 7.17 11.81
C LEU A 8 -1.29 7.50 11.23
N GLY A 9 -0.79 6.70 10.29
CA GLY A 9 0.47 6.97 9.62
C GLY A 9 0.49 8.27 8.83
N LEU A 10 -0.62 8.60 8.15
CA LEU A 10 -0.77 9.90 7.48
C LEU A 10 -0.81 11.06 8.49
N GLN A 11 -1.45 10.88 9.65
CA GLN A 11 -1.43 11.88 10.71
C GLN A 11 -0.01 12.10 11.25
N GLU A 12 0.75 11.03 11.46
CA GLU A 12 2.14 11.09 11.93
C GLU A 12 3.04 11.81 10.91
N LEU A 13 2.92 11.47 9.63
CA LEU A 13 3.66 12.14 8.56
C LEU A 13 3.33 13.64 8.47
N LYS A 14 2.08 14.03 8.73
CA LYS A 14 1.69 15.46 8.79
C LYS A 14 2.26 16.16 10.00
N ALA A 15 2.22 15.52 11.16
CA ALA A 15 2.70 16.08 12.42
C ALA A 15 4.24 16.22 12.45
N LYS A 16 4.95 15.39 11.68
CA LYS A 16 6.41 15.32 11.64
C LYS A 16 6.95 15.48 10.22
N PRO A 17 7.12 16.73 9.74
CA PRO A 17 7.67 17.00 8.41
C PRO A 17 9.09 16.45 8.20
N GLU A 18 9.86 16.25 9.27
CA GLU A 18 11.21 15.68 9.27
C GLU A 18 11.24 14.18 8.98
N LEU A 19 10.12 13.46 9.12
CA LEU A 19 10.04 12.06 8.73
C LEU A 19 10.08 11.94 7.20
N SER A 20 11.07 11.22 6.69
CA SER A 20 11.23 10.98 5.25
C SER A 20 10.12 10.09 4.68
N GLY A 21 9.55 9.20 5.50
CA GLY A 21 8.44 8.35 5.13
C GLY A 21 8.05 7.35 6.20
N LEU A 22 6.94 6.66 5.95
CA LEU A 22 6.44 5.58 6.81
C LEU A 22 5.97 4.41 5.96
N ALA A 23 6.41 3.21 6.34
CA ALA A 23 5.94 1.97 5.76
C ALA A 23 4.84 1.35 6.62
N ILE A 24 3.76 0.91 5.99
CA ILE A 24 2.62 0.28 6.65
C ILE A 24 2.30 -1.03 5.93
N ASN A 25 2.26 -2.09 6.72
CA ASN A 25 1.86 -3.41 6.26
C ASN A 25 0.36 -3.44 5.93
N LEU A 26 0.06 -4.02 4.78
CA LEU A 26 -1.27 -4.29 4.29
C LEU A 26 -1.53 -5.79 4.33
N SER A 27 -2.64 -6.17 4.96
CA SER A 27 -3.07 -7.57 5.03
C SER A 27 -3.54 -8.08 3.67
N ALA A 28 -3.40 -9.39 3.45
CA ALA A 28 -3.95 -10.04 2.25
C ALA A 28 -5.48 -9.87 2.16
N SER A 29 -6.19 -9.87 3.30
CA SER A 29 -7.64 -9.62 3.33
C SER A 29 -8.02 -8.22 2.82
N SER A 30 -7.19 -7.20 3.09
CA SER A 30 -7.44 -5.87 2.57
C SER A 30 -7.19 -5.76 1.07
N LEU A 31 -6.30 -6.58 0.51
CA LEU A 31 -6.09 -6.66 -0.94
C LEU A 31 -7.28 -7.30 -1.68
N GLU A 32 -8.04 -8.17 -1.01
CA GLU A 32 -9.22 -8.83 -1.57
C GLU A 32 -10.50 -7.97 -1.43
N ASP A 33 -10.47 -6.91 -0.61
CA ASP A 33 -11.64 -6.10 -0.27
C ASP A 33 -11.76 -4.85 -1.16
N ALA A 34 -12.71 -4.86 -2.10
CA ALA A 34 -12.99 -3.71 -2.96
C ALA A 34 -13.46 -2.47 -2.17
N THR A 35 -14.20 -2.65 -1.07
CA THR A 35 -14.64 -1.54 -0.22
C THR A 35 -13.46 -0.89 0.49
N PHE A 36 -12.48 -1.71 0.90
CA PHE A 36 -11.23 -1.19 1.44
C PHE A 36 -10.47 -0.36 0.40
N HIS A 37 -10.36 -0.83 -0.84
CA HIS A 37 -9.69 -0.09 -1.92
C HIS A 37 -10.32 1.28 -2.17
N GLU A 38 -11.65 1.35 -2.26
CA GLU A 38 -12.36 2.62 -2.45
C GLU A 38 -12.06 3.62 -1.31
N LYS A 39 -12.14 3.14 -0.06
CA LYS A 39 -11.86 3.96 1.13
C LYS A 39 -10.40 4.40 1.18
N LEU A 40 -9.46 3.52 0.85
CA LEU A 40 -8.04 3.82 0.79
C LEU A 40 -7.75 4.91 -0.24
N ILE A 41 -8.27 4.77 -1.46
CA ILE A 41 -8.08 5.75 -2.52
C ILE A 41 -8.70 7.10 -2.16
N ALA A 42 -9.89 7.11 -1.56
CA ALA A 42 -10.52 8.34 -1.07
C ALA A 42 -9.66 9.05 -0.02
N LEU A 43 -9.17 8.31 0.99
CA LEU A 43 -8.30 8.83 2.04
C LEU A 43 -6.99 9.42 1.48
N LEU A 44 -6.33 8.69 0.60
CA LEU A 44 -5.06 9.13 0.02
C LEU A 44 -5.23 10.34 -0.90
N ARG A 45 -6.38 10.48 -1.58
CA ARG A 45 -6.71 11.69 -2.34
C ARG A 45 -6.86 12.90 -1.43
N THR A 46 -7.52 12.75 -0.28
CA THR A 46 -7.69 13.84 0.68
C THR A 46 -6.37 14.25 1.35
N GLU A 47 -5.44 13.33 1.49
CA GLU A 47 -4.18 13.50 2.24
C GLU A 47 -2.95 13.52 1.32
N ARG A 48 -3.09 14.03 0.09
CA ARG A 48 -2.10 13.90 -0.99
C ARG A 48 -0.69 14.39 -0.60
N ASN A 49 -0.59 15.43 0.22
CA ASN A 49 0.68 15.98 0.70
C ASN A 49 1.41 15.07 1.71
N ALA A 50 0.71 14.17 2.40
CA ALA A 50 1.36 13.16 3.24
C ALA A 50 1.53 11.83 2.48
N ALA A 51 0.59 11.54 1.58
CA ALA A 51 0.52 10.30 0.83
C ALA A 51 1.78 10.00 -0.02
N PHE A 52 2.52 11.02 -0.47
CA PHE A 52 3.77 10.82 -1.23
C PHE A 52 4.91 10.22 -0.40
N ARG A 53 4.83 10.32 0.93
CA ARG A 53 5.82 9.75 1.88
C ARG A 53 5.35 8.42 2.48
N LEU A 54 4.19 7.91 2.04
CA LEU A 54 3.62 6.67 2.52
C LEU A 54 4.03 5.50 1.62
N TRP A 55 4.51 4.44 2.25
CA TRP A 55 4.82 3.16 1.63
C TRP A 55 3.82 2.12 2.13
N LEU A 56 3.13 1.46 1.21
CA LEU A 56 2.26 0.33 1.52
C LEU A 56 2.98 -0.96 1.16
N GLU A 57 3.17 -1.83 2.15
CA GLU A 57 3.87 -3.09 1.99
C GLU A 57 2.89 -4.26 1.98
N VAL A 58 3.04 -5.16 1.02
CA VAL A 58 2.22 -6.37 0.90
C VAL A 58 3.15 -7.57 0.96
N ALA A 59 2.82 -8.58 1.75
CA ALA A 59 3.56 -9.83 1.77
C ALA A 59 3.55 -10.52 0.39
N GLU A 60 4.70 -11.02 -0.07
CA GLU A 60 4.87 -11.71 -1.37
C GLU A 60 3.78 -12.78 -1.61
N SER A 61 3.49 -13.60 -0.58
CA SER A 61 2.50 -14.67 -0.68
C SER A 61 1.07 -14.17 -0.94
N GLY A 62 0.68 -13.06 -0.30
CA GLY A 62 -0.62 -12.42 -0.49
C GLY A 62 -0.71 -11.77 -1.88
N ALA A 63 0.34 -11.08 -2.30
CA ALA A 63 0.42 -10.46 -3.62
C ALA A 63 0.36 -11.50 -4.75
N LEU A 64 1.11 -12.60 -4.66
CA LEU A 64 1.10 -13.65 -5.70
C LEU A 64 -0.23 -14.42 -5.76
N LYS A 65 -0.91 -14.61 -4.62
CA LYS A 65 -2.24 -15.24 -4.60
C LYS A 65 -3.30 -14.36 -5.28
N HIS A 66 -3.14 -13.04 -5.21
CA HIS A 66 -4.11 -12.05 -5.73
C HIS A 66 -3.44 -11.06 -6.70
N LEU A 67 -2.67 -11.59 -7.65
CA LEU A 67 -1.78 -10.78 -8.50
C LEU A 67 -2.51 -9.72 -9.33
N ALA A 68 -3.68 -10.03 -9.88
CA ALA A 68 -4.49 -9.07 -10.63
C ALA A 68 -4.94 -7.89 -9.75
N MET A 69 -5.42 -8.18 -8.53
CA MET A 69 -5.83 -7.16 -7.56
C MET A 69 -4.63 -6.34 -7.09
N PHE A 70 -3.50 -7.00 -6.84
CA PHE A 70 -2.25 -6.33 -6.46
C PHE A 70 -1.79 -5.35 -7.54
N ARG A 71 -1.78 -5.77 -8.81
CA ARG A 71 -1.45 -4.90 -9.94
C ARG A 71 -2.40 -3.71 -10.06
N ALA A 72 -3.70 -3.93 -9.92
CA ALA A 72 -4.70 -2.87 -9.96
C ALA A 72 -4.49 -1.86 -8.82
N LEU A 73 -4.25 -2.35 -7.60
CA LEU A 73 -3.94 -1.51 -6.44
C LEU A 73 -2.66 -0.70 -6.66
N CYS A 74 -1.58 -1.32 -7.15
CA CYS A 74 -0.33 -0.65 -7.48
C CYS A 74 -0.53 0.49 -8.49
N GLN A 75 -1.31 0.25 -9.55
CA GLN A 75 -1.62 1.27 -10.55
C GLN A 75 -2.39 2.44 -9.92
N ALA A 76 -3.42 2.15 -9.12
CA ALA A 76 -4.22 3.18 -8.46
C ALA A 76 -3.36 4.03 -7.51
N LEU A 77 -2.52 3.40 -6.69
CA LEU A 77 -1.64 4.08 -5.73
C LEU A 77 -0.55 4.92 -6.42
N LYS A 78 -0.01 4.44 -7.54
CA LYS A 78 0.95 5.20 -8.36
C LYS A 78 0.36 6.53 -8.86
N THR A 79 -0.92 6.57 -9.23
CA THR A 79 -1.58 7.83 -9.66
C THR A 79 -1.71 8.86 -8.54
N LEU A 80 -1.64 8.41 -7.28
CA LEU A 80 -1.72 9.24 -6.08
C LEU A 80 -0.35 9.67 -5.55
N GLY A 81 0.74 9.16 -6.14
CA GLY A 81 2.10 9.42 -5.70
C GLY A 81 2.56 8.55 -4.53
N CYS A 82 1.78 7.54 -4.14
CA CYS A 82 2.15 6.61 -3.08
C CYS A 82 3.13 5.55 -3.59
N HIS A 83 3.89 4.98 -2.67
CA HIS A 83 4.81 3.87 -2.95
C HIS A 83 4.18 2.54 -2.51
N VAL A 84 4.43 1.48 -3.30
CA VAL A 84 4.03 0.11 -2.94
C VAL A 84 5.27 -0.76 -2.95
N GLY A 85 5.48 -1.50 -1.88
CA GLY A 85 6.57 -2.45 -1.70
C GLY A 85 6.06 -3.87 -1.56
N LEU A 86 6.92 -4.83 -1.91
CA LEU A 86 6.73 -6.24 -1.59
C LEU A 86 7.63 -6.62 -0.42
N GLU A 87 7.02 -7.08 0.67
CA GLU A 87 7.70 -7.69 1.80
C GLU A 87 8.16 -9.11 1.42
N HIS A 88 9.30 -9.54 1.96
CA HIS A 88 9.85 -10.89 1.79
C HIS A 88 10.13 -11.30 0.33
N PHE A 89 10.36 -10.33 -0.56
CA PHE A 89 10.67 -10.57 -1.98
C PHE A 89 11.83 -11.56 -2.17
N GLY A 90 11.61 -12.59 -2.99
CA GLY A 90 12.64 -13.55 -3.39
C GLY A 90 12.54 -14.91 -2.69
N ARG A 91 11.57 -15.13 -1.79
CA ARG A 91 11.25 -16.49 -1.32
C ARG A 91 10.50 -17.29 -2.38
N GLN A 92 9.80 -16.63 -3.29
CA GLN A 92 9.08 -17.25 -4.41
C GLN A 92 9.64 -16.82 -5.78
N PHE A 93 10.96 -16.58 -5.84
CA PHE A 93 11.73 -16.07 -6.99
C PHE A 93 11.51 -16.83 -8.32
N SER A 94 11.04 -18.08 -8.28
CA SER A 94 10.68 -18.88 -9.45
C SER A 94 9.46 -18.37 -10.24
N ARG A 95 8.74 -17.33 -9.77
CA ARG A 95 7.54 -16.78 -10.41
C ARG A 95 7.70 -15.35 -10.98
N ILE A 96 8.92 -14.83 -11.07
CA ILE A 96 9.22 -13.45 -11.48
C ILE A 96 8.73 -13.09 -12.89
N GLY A 97 8.52 -14.07 -13.77
CA GLY A 97 7.96 -13.83 -15.10
C GLY A 97 6.51 -13.31 -15.11
N GLU A 98 5.83 -13.34 -13.95
CA GLU A 98 4.44 -12.90 -13.82
C GLU A 98 4.27 -11.48 -13.24
N LEU A 99 5.35 -10.76 -12.88
CA LEU A 99 5.31 -9.42 -12.23
C LEU A 99 5.46 -8.22 -13.17
#